data_AF-A0A3D3LDL2-F1
#
_entry.id   AF-A0A3D3LDL2-F1
#
_cell.length_a   1.000
_cell.length_b   1.000
_cell.length_c   1.000
_cell.angle_alpha   90.00
_cell.angle_beta   90.00
_cell.angle_gamma   90.00
#
_symmetry.space_group_name_H-M   'P 1'
#
loop_
_entity.id
_entity.type
_entity.pdbx_description
1 polymer ?
#
loop_
_entity_poly.entity_id
_entity_poly.type
_entity_poly.pdbx_seq_one_letter_code
_entity_poly.pdbx_strand_id
1 'polypeptide(L)'
;MTLKHLLPAALCCLLVAMPLPAVEKRPNFLFILVDDQAPFDLKVYDPKSPLDTPNLDRLAAQGVVFDGAYQMGSFSGAVCMPSRHMIM
;
A
#
# COMPACT_ATOMS: atom_id res chain seq x y z
N MET A 1 9.41 58.31 -8.59
CA MET A 1 9.76 56.89 -8.41
C MET A 1 8.96 56.08 -9.42
N THR A 2 9.67 55.37 -10.26
CA THR A 2 9.37 55.16 -11.68
C THR A 2 8.47 53.93 -11.90
N LEU A 3 7.33 54.14 -12.58
CA LEU A 3 6.41 53.11 -13.08
C LEU A 3 7.11 51.97 -13.87
N LYS A 4 8.31 52.26 -14.39
CA LYS A 4 9.21 51.32 -15.07
C LYS A 4 9.74 50.18 -14.19
N HIS A 5 9.72 50.30 -12.86
CA HIS A 5 10.12 49.23 -11.93
C HIS A 5 8.95 48.38 -11.41
N LEU A 6 7.69 48.85 -11.55
CA LEU A 6 6.51 48.06 -11.19
C LEU A 6 6.20 46.96 -12.21
N LEU A 7 6.44 47.22 -13.50
CA LEU A 7 6.21 46.25 -14.58
C LEU A 7 7.07 44.97 -14.44
N PRO A 8 8.40 45.03 -14.20
CA PRO A 8 9.21 43.84 -14.03
C PRO A 8 8.90 43.10 -12.72
N ALA A 9 8.50 43.80 -11.66
CA ALA A 9 8.10 43.19 -10.40
C ALA A 9 6.78 42.39 -10.52
N ALA A 10 5.80 42.94 -11.24
CA ALA A 10 4.55 42.26 -11.53
C ALA A 10 4.74 41.04 -12.45
N LEU A 11 5.62 41.15 -13.45
CA LEU A 11 5.95 40.04 -14.35
C LEU A 11 6.72 38.93 -13.62
N CYS A 12 7.60 39.29 -12.67
CA CYS A 12 8.32 38.33 -11.83
C CYS A 12 7.38 37.61 -10.86
N CYS A 13 6.40 38.31 -10.27
CA CYS A 13 5.36 37.68 -9.45
C CYS A 13 4.45 36.73 -10.25
N LEU A 14 4.13 37.08 -11.50
CA LEU A 14 3.32 36.21 -12.38
C LEU A 14 4.05 34.92 -12.76
N LEU A 15 5.37 34.97 -12.92
CA LEU A 15 6.21 33.81 -13.24
C LEU A 15 6.40 32.85 -12.06
N VAL A 16 6.36 33.36 -10.81
CA VAL A 16 6.46 32.54 -9.59
C VAL A 16 5.13 31.86 -9.25
N ALA A 17 4.01 32.39 -9.71
CA ALA A 17 2.67 31.85 -9.43
C ALA A 17 2.28 30.66 -10.33
N MET A 18 3.16 30.19 -11.22
CA MET A 18 2.84 29.08 -12.11
C MET A 18 2.88 27.76 -11.32
N PRO A 19 1.76 27.02 -11.21
CA PRO A 19 1.74 25.77 -10.47
C PRO A 19 2.64 24.75 -11.17
N LEU A 20 3.60 24.18 -10.44
CA LEU A 20 4.38 23.05 -10.92
C LEU A 20 3.43 21.89 -11.24
N PRO A 21 3.59 21.21 -12.39
CA PRO A 21 2.79 20.04 -12.70
C PRO A 21 3.01 18.99 -11.60
N ALA A 22 1.93 18.63 -10.91
CA ALA A 22 1.96 17.51 -9.98
C ALA A 22 2.23 16.25 -10.80
N VAL A 23 3.47 15.76 -10.75
CA VAL A 23 3.80 14.45 -11.27
C VAL A 23 3.02 13.45 -10.42
N GLU A 24 1.95 12.87 -10.99
CA GLU A 24 1.29 11.70 -10.42
C GLU A 24 2.32 10.58 -10.37
N LYS A 25 2.92 10.40 -9.19
CA LYS A 25 3.84 9.31 -8.94
C LYS A 25 3.02 8.03 -8.94
N ARG A 26 3.27 7.18 -9.94
CA ARG A 26 2.74 5.82 -9.96
C ARG A 26 3.17 5.13 -8.66
N PRO A 27 2.23 4.55 -7.90
CA PRO A 27 2.60 3.82 -6.68
C PRO A 27 3.42 2.58 -7.05
N ASN A 28 4.32 2.19 -6.15
CA ASN A 28 4.96 0.88 -6.22
C ASN A 28 4.05 -0.14 -5.55
N PHE A 29 3.94 -1.33 -6.14
CA PHE A 29 3.19 -2.44 -5.58
C PHE A 29 4.18 -3.48 -5.04
N LEU A 30 4.09 -3.78 -3.75
CA LEU A 30 4.81 -4.88 -3.11
C LEU A 30 3.80 -5.97 -2.74
N PHE A 31 3.92 -7.13 -3.37
CA PHE A 31 3.12 -8.30 -3.07
C PHE A 31 3.94 -9.31 -2.26
N ILE A 32 3.47 -9.66 -1.07
CA ILE A 32 4.11 -10.62 -0.17
C ILE A 32 3.18 -11.81 -0.01
N LEU A 33 3.64 -12.98 -0.43
CA LEU A 33 2.93 -14.25 -0.28
C LEU A 33 3.74 -15.17 0.64
N VAL A 34 3.03 -15.88 1.51
CA VAL A 34 3.56 -16.81 2.51
C VAL A 34 2.95 -18.18 2.28
N ASP A 35 3.75 -19.23 2.41
CA ASP A 35 3.29 -20.62 2.24
C ASP A 35 2.81 -21.16 3.59
N ASP A 36 1.69 -21.86 3.59
CA ASP A 36 1.14 -22.58 4.75
C ASP A 36 0.92 -21.75 6.04
N GLN A 37 0.84 -20.41 5.96
CA GLN A 37 0.48 -19.58 7.12
C GLN A 37 -1.03 -19.67 7.40
N ALA A 38 -1.40 -20.02 8.63
CA ALA A 38 -2.79 -20.00 9.06
C ALA A 38 -3.20 -18.57 9.48
N PRO A 39 -4.48 -18.16 9.32
CA PRO A 39 -4.92 -16.84 9.76
C PRO A 39 -4.75 -16.64 11.26
N PHE A 40 -5.07 -17.66 12.08
CA PHE A 40 -5.00 -17.58 13.54
C PHE A 40 -3.57 -17.60 14.10
N ASP A 41 -2.56 -17.72 13.25
CA ASP A 41 -1.18 -17.47 13.62
C ASP A 41 -0.94 -15.98 13.93
N LEU A 42 -1.78 -15.07 13.40
CA LEU A 42 -1.63 -13.64 13.56
C LEU A 42 -2.54 -13.10 14.67
N LYS A 43 -1.98 -12.25 15.54
CA LYS A 43 -2.71 -11.59 16.64
C LYS A 43 -3.87 -10.72 16.18
N VAL A 44 -3.84 -10.26 14.92
CA VAL A 44 -4.93 -9.51 14.30
C VAL A 44 -6.22 -10.34 14.16
N TYR A 45 -6.09 -11.66 13.97
CA TYR A 45 -7.23 -12.58 13.85
C TYR A 45 -7.48 -13.39 15.13
N ASP A 46 -6.43 -13.76 15.88
CA ASP A 46 -6.54 -14.37 17.21
C ASP A 46 -5.64 -13.67 18.23
N PRO A 47 -6.19 -12.82 19.13
CA PRO A 47 -5.42 -12.15 20.17
C PRO A 47 -4.65 -13.09 21.12
N LYS A 48 -5.01 -14.39 21.16
CA LYS A 48 -4.34 -15.40 21.96
C LYS A 48 -3.22 -16.13 21.21
N SER A 49 -2.97 -15.79 19.95
CA SER A 49 -1.88 -16.38 19.18
C SER A 49 -0.56 -16.27 19.94
N PRO A 50 0.21 -17.38 20.05
CA PRO A 50 1.51 -17.37 20.71
C PRO A 50 2.60 -16.70 19.88
N LEU A 51 2.36 -16.42 18.59
CA LEU A 51 3.35 -15.88 17.67
C LEU A 51 3.44 -14.37 17.80
N ASP A 52 4.67 -13.85 17.74
CA ASP A 52 4.92 -12.42 17.78
C ASP A 52 5.28 -11.88 16.39
N THR A 53 4.40 -11.03 15.84
CA THR A 53 4.48 -10.53 14.47
C THR A 53 4.42 -9.00 14.40
N PRO A 54 5.31 -8.27 15.10
CA PRO A 54 5.17 -6.82 15.28
C PRO A 54 5.16 -6.02 13.97
N ASN A 55 5.83 -6.52 12.92
CA ASN A 55 5.81 -5.89 11.60
C ASN A 55 4.47 -6.07 10.88
N LEU A 56 3.85 -7.25 10.97
CA LEU A 56 2.54 -7.50 10.38
C LEU A 56 1.44 -6.80 11.18
N ASP A 57 1.55 -6.78 12.51
CA ASP A 57 0.61 -6.08 13.40
C ASP A 57 0.59 -4.58 13.09
N ARG A 58 1.78 -3.98 12.89
CA ARG A 58 1.89 -2.58 12.46
C ARG A 58 1.29 -2.35 11.07
N LEU A 59 1.51 -3.25 10.12
CA LEU A 59 0.91 -3.15 8.78
C LEU A 59 -0.61 -3.24 8.83
N ALA A 60 -1.15 -4.16 9.62
CA ALA A 60 -2.59 -4.31 9.84
C ALA A 60 -3.21 -3.06 10.46
N ALA A 61 -2.57 -2.46 11.47
CA ALA A 61 -3.04 -1.23 12.12
C ALA A 61 -3.00 0.01 11.23
N GLN A 62 -2.13 0.02 10.21
CA GLN A 62 -1.96 1.13 9.26
C GLN A 62 -2.74 0.93 7.96
N GLY A 63 -3.39 -0.21 7.78
CA GLY A 63 -3.96 -0.66 6.51
C GLY A 63 -5.37 -1.21 6.66
N VAL A 64 -5.71 -2.12 5.75
CA VAL A 64 -7.00 -2.84 5.72
C VAL A 64 -6.73 -4.31 5.95
N VAL A 65 -7.52 -4.92 6.83
CA VAL A 65 -7.50 -6.35 7.15
C VAL A 65 -8.79 -6.97 6.59
N PHE A 66 -8.66 -8.14 5.97
CA PHE A 66 -9.79 -8.85 5.40
C PHE A 66 -10.12 -10.09 6.24
N ASP A 67 -11.26 -10.08 6.93
CA ASP A 67 -11.69 -11.20 7.78
C ASP A 67 -12.18 -12.43 6.99
N GLY A 68 -12.34 -12.29 5.67
CA GLY A 68 -12.93 -13.30 4.78
C GLY A 68 -12.16 -13.51 3.49
N ALA A 69 -10.82 -13.64 3.57
CA ALA A 69 -9.97 -13.95 2.42
C ALA A 69 -9.82 -15.47 2.26
N TYR A 70 -10.48 -16.06 1.25
CA TYR A 70 -10.47 -17.50 1.00
C TYR A 70 -9.74 -17.83 -0.30
N GLN A 71 -8.95 -18.91 -0.28
CA GLN A 71 -8.56 -19.59 -1.51
C GLN A 71 -9.67 -20.58 -1.93
N MET A 72 -9.78 -20.90 -3.21
CA MET A 72 -10.78 -21.88 -3.69
C MET A 72 -10.53 -23.31 -3.18
N GLY A 73 -9.34 -23.58 -2.63
CA GLY A 73 -9.00 -24.87 -2.01
C GLY A 73 -8.87 -26.01 -3.02
N SER A 74 -8.85 -27.24 -2.51
CA SER A 74 -8.85 -28.47 -3.32
C SER A 74 -9.50 -29.60 -2.53
N PHE A 75 -10.05 -30.58 -3.24
CA PHE A 75 -10.52 -31.84 -2.67
C PHE A 75 -9.38 -32.87 -2.47
N SER A 76 -8.16 -32.54 -2.87
CA SER A 76 -6.95 -33.34 -2.66
C SER A 76 -5.87 -32.55 -1.94
N GLY A 77 -4.93 -33.25 -1.29
CA GLY A 77 -3.69 -32.63 -0.82
C GLY A 77 -2.84 -32.06 -1.98
N ALA A 78 -1.75 -31.36 -1.64
CA ALA A 78 -0.87 -30.65 -2.58
C ALA A 78 -1.55 -29.46 -3.30
N VAL A 79 -2.10 -28.53 -2.51
CA VAL A 79 -2.86 -27.38 -3.00
C VAL A 79 -2.02 -26.15 -3.33
N CYS A 80 -0.72 -26.17 -3.02
CA CYS A 80 0.18 -25.03 -3.20
C CYS A 80 0.31 -24.61 -4.68
N MET A 81 0.42 -25.54 -5.62
CA MET A 81 0.46 -25.22 -7.05
C MET A 81 -0.83 -24.57 -7.57
N PRO A 82 -2.03 -25.16 -7.41
CA PRO A 82 -3.25 -24.53 -7.89
C PRO A 82 -3.53 -23.20 -7.18
N SER A 83 -3.25 -23.10 -5.88
CA SER A 83 -3.40 -21.85 -5.11
C SER A 83 -2.58 -20.70 -5.69
N ARG A 84 -1.29 -20.94 -5.97
CA ARG A 84 -0.40 -19.93 -6.57
C ARG A 84 -0.81 -19.55 -7.98
N HIS A 85 -1.26 -20.50 -8.79
CA HIS A 85 -1.73 -20.22 -10.16
C HIS A 85 -3.00 -19.37 -10.19
N MET A 86 -3.80 -19.33 -9.12
CA MET A 86 -4.97 -18.45 -9.07
C MET A 86 -4.62 -16.99 -8.75
N ILE A 87 -3.46 -16.76 -8.13
CA ILE A 87 -2.99 -15.42 -7.74
C ILE A 87 -2.29 -14.72 -8.91
N MET A 88 -1.63 -15.48 -9.79
CA MET A 88 -0.82 -15.00 -10.92
C MET A 88 -1.64 -14.90 -12.21
#